data_AF-A0A1A8YH32-F1
#
_entry.id   AF-A0A1A8YH32-F1
#
_cell.length_a   1.000
_cell.length_b   1.000
_cell.length_c   1.000
_cell.angle_alpha   90.00
_cell.angle_beta   90.00
_cell.angle_gamma   90.00
#
_symmetry.space_group_name_H-M   'P 1'
#
loop_
_entity.id
_entity.type
_entity.pdbx_description
1 polymer ?
#
loop_
_entity_poly.entity_id
_entity_poly.type
_entity_poly.pdbx_seq_one_letter_code
_entity_poly.pdbx_strand_id
1 'polypeptide(L)'
;MAENIPTYTSDRKVATASSSDESLDGNPRIGSFINKDGLMLKTYEWLVKYPVGVMILVHALNSHVRFEYLKHNAEIDGIERAILKDPDNYYIYKGSWIESLNKQGYSVYGLDLRGHGESECVDNVKTHVHQFDDLVEDVLQYMNIVHDSICNETGKCTNKEKQENQRRKRRCSLQEKNRKNAVETAENTSKNIVQGRKGECLNVSSSESTFQGSNDSISEHNSARGGAASSNPSREGSNNLRGNLSTSEQSLEDSQSLSSEAKINTLEEGDKKKKTPPFYLMGLSMGGNIVLRVLQLLGKDTEGKNSRLNIGGSISLAGMISIDGLKEKPSYKYFYIPVSKLAAYLLPTVRLSPSLNFEMFPFVNDLFRFDKICHPKPITNKFGNEILNAVDNLHNDIEYIPKDIPVLIIHSTLDSACCYNGVSRFFNRLHSENKEMFTVEDMDHMLPMEPGNERLLCKGLQEEKPLNWDERDGEWERKIFLPIGASFRGVHRNNKALLVRALLEETSKVWDHSGPVEASVKGSYR
;
A
#
# COMPACT_ATOMS: atom_id res chain seq x y z
N MET A 1 32.79 -12.67 45.42
CA MET A 1 32.44 -13.95 44.79
C MET A 1 31.91 -13.63 43.41
N ALA A 2 32.41 -14.30 42.38
CA ALA A 2 31.90 -14.16 41.02
C ALA A 2 30.89 -15.28 40.77
N GLU A 3 29.78 -14.99 40.09
CA GLU A 3 29.01 -16.02 39.37
C GLU A 3 28.11 -15.39 38.28
N ASN A 4 28.45 -15.74 37.03
CA ASN A 4 27.57 -15.94 35.87
C ASN A 4 26.64 -14.80 35.39
N ILE A 5 27.18 -13.99 34.48
CA ILE A 5 26.41 -13.25 33.46
C ILE A 5 26.19 -14.19 32.26
N PRO A 6 24.95 -14.44 31.80
CA PRO A 6 24.70 -15.18 30.56
C PRO A 6 24.99 -14.31 29.33
N THR A 7 25.93 -14.74 28.49
CA THR A 7 26.22 -14.11 27.19
C THR A 7 25.22 -14.59 26.14
N TYR A 8 24.43 -13.67 25.57
CA TYR A 8 23.46 -14.00 24.52
C TYR A 8 24.14 -14.08 23.15
N THR A 9 24.61 -15.26 22.78
CA THR A 9 25.16 -15.53 21.44
C THR A 9 24.06 -15.73 20.41
N SER A 10 24.20 -15.07 19.26
CA SER A 10 23.29 -15.18 18.14
C SER A 10 23.37 -16.55 17.45
N ASP A 11 22.31 -17.34 17.49
CA ASP A 11 22.13 -18.47 16.56
C ASP A 11 20.67 -18.60 16.10
N ARG A 12 20.41 -18.25 14.83
CA ARG A 12 19.12 -18.48 14.20
C ARG A 12 18.98 -19.95 13.80
N LYS A 13 18.34 -20.76 14.65
CA LYS A 13 17.64 -21.96 14.17
C LYS A 13 16.17 -21.63 13.93
N VAL A 14 15.75 -21.79 12.68
CA VAL A 14 14.33 -21.76 12.31
C VAL A 14 13.68 -23.00 12.93
N ALA A 15 12.87 -22.79 13.97
CA ALA A 15 12.07 -23.83 14.59
C ALA A 15 10.64 -23.75 14.06
N THR A 16 10.28 -24.68 13.18
CA THR A 16 8.89 -24.92 12.78
C THR A 16 8.26 -25.96 13.70
N ALA A 17 7.37 -25.53 14.58
CA ALA A 17 6.40 -26.35 15.32
C ALA A 17 5.24 -25.41 15.71
N SER A 18 4.09 -25.41 15.01
CA SER A 18 3.03 -26.44 15.00
C SER A 18 2.10 -26.39 16.23
N SER A 19 1.38 -25.29 16.38
CA SER A 19 0.05 -25.24 17.01
C SER A 19 -0.75 -24.14 16.31
N SER A 20 -1.43 -24.49 15.22
CA SER A 20 -2.23 -23.54 14.45
C SER A 20 -3.62 -23.34 15.10
N ASP A 21 -3.67 -22.50 16.13
CA ASP A 21 -4.77 -21.54 16.17
C ASP A 21 -4.56 -20.61 14.97
N GLU A 22 -5.31 -20.81 13.90
CA GLU A 22 -5.28 -19.90 12.75
C GLU A 22 -5.98 -18.61 13.16
N SER A 23 -5.21 -17.56 13.44
CA SER A 23 -5.78 -16.27 13.83
C SER A 23 -6.64 -15.71 12.69
N LEU A 24 -7.87 -15.33 13.03
CA LEU A 24 -8.83 -14.82 12.04
C LEU A 24 -8.45 -13.44 11.48
N ASP A 25 -7.42 -12.79 12.04
CA ASP A 25 -6.88 -11.48 11.64
C ASP A 25 -6.05 -11.51 10.34
N GLY A 26 -6.05 -12.64 9.63
CA GLY A 26 -5.42 -12.78 8.32
C GLY A 26 -3.94 -13.17 8.36
N ASN A 27 -3.44 -13.58 9.54
CA ASN A 27 -2.05 -13.93 9.78
C ASN A 27 -1.05 -12.82 9.33
N PRO A 28 -1.19 -11.58 9.83
CA PRO A 28 -0.22 -10.53 9.52
C PRO A 28 1.18 -10.93 9.95
N ARG A 29 2.18 -10.38 9.27
CA ARG A 29 3.54 -10.41 9.79
C ARG A 29 3.62 -9.43 10.97
N ILE A 30 3.59 -9.99 12.18
CA ILE A 30 3.76 -9.23 13.41
C ILE A 30 5.25 -8.94 13.64
N GLY A 31 5.56 -7.70 14.01
CA GLY A 31 6.91 -7.25 14.31
C GLY A 31 6.94 -6.17 15.39
N SER A 32 8.12 -5.59 15.59
CA SER A 32 8.30 -4.38 16.38
C SER A 32 9.58 -3.63 15.97
N PHE A 33 9.69 -2.36 16.37
CA PHE A 33 10.93 -1.60 16.32
C PHE A 33 11.13 -0.79 17.60
N ILE A 34 12.36 -0.37 17.88
CA ILE A 34 12.68 0.55 18.98
C ILE A 34 12.70 1.98 18.42
N ASN A 35 11.93 2.88 19.02
CA ASN A 35 11.90 4.28 18.61
C ASN A 35 13.07 5.10 19.20
N LYS A 36 13.14 6.40 18.85
CA LYS A 36 14.19 7.33 19.33
C LYS A 36 14.32 7.40 20.87
N ASP A 37 13.25 7.10 21.61
CA ASP A 37 13.17 7.22 23.08
C ASP A 37 13.36 5.86 23.79
N GLY A 38 13.68 4.81 23.03
CA GLY A 38 13.91 3.47 23.56
C GLY A 38 12.66 2.61 23.74
N LEU A 39 11.48 3.08 23.33
CA LEU A 39 10.22 2.32 23.44
C LEU A 39 10.08 1.31 22.30
N MET A 40 9.65 0.09 22.63
CA MET A 40 9.27 -0.93 21.66
C MET A 40 7.85 -0.70 21.15
N LEU A 41 7.73 -0.46 19.84
CA LEU A 41 6.47 -0.23 19.15
C LEU A 41 6.11 -1.43 18.28
N LYS A 42 4.89 -1.93 18.47
CA LYS A 42 4.32 -3.09 17.77
C LYS A 42 3.92 -2.72 16.34
N THR A 43 4.21 -3.60 15.39
CA THR A 43 3.88 -3.41 13.97
C THR A 43 3.21 -4.65 13.36
N TYR A 44 2.39 -4.42 12.33
CA TYR A 44 1.62 -5.43 11.62
C TYR A 44 1.69 -5.18 10.11
N GLU A 45 1.98 -6.22 9.33
CA GLU A 45 2.10 -6.13 7.87
C GLU A 45 1.21 -7.19 7.19
N TRP A 46 0.19 -6.76 6.43
CA TRP A 46 -0.62 -7.62 5.55
C TRP A 46 -0.15 -7.41 4.12
N LEU A 47 0.72 -8.31 3.67
CA LEU A 47 1.52 -8.15 2.46
C LEU A 47 0.92 -8.87 1.25
N VAL A 48 0.88 -8.19 0.11
CA VAL A 48 0.51 -8.78 -1.18
C VAL A 48 1.74 -9.00 -2.07
N LYS A 49 1.61 -9.87 -3.07
CA LYS A 49 2.65 -10.07 -4.07
C LYS A 49 2.59 -8.95 -5.10
N TYR A 50 3.71 -8.27 -5.32
CA TYR A 50 3.86 -7.15 -6.27
C TYR A 50 2.90 -5.99 -5.98
N PRO A 51 3.03 -5.31 -4.82
CA PRO A 51 2.10 -4.25 -4.42
C PRO A 51 2.10 -3.07 -5.38
N VAL A 52 0.91 -2.57 -5.71
CA VAL A 52 0.73 -1.33 -6.50
C VAL A 52 1.03 -0.08 -5.66
N GLY A 53 0.92 -0.21 -4.34
CA GLY A 53 1.20 0.82 -3.36
C GLY A 53 1.40 0.24 -1.97
N VAL A 54 2.01 1.03 -1.09
CA VAL A 54 2.09 0.81 0.35
C VAL A 54 1.00 1.63 1.01
N MET A 55 0.16 1.04 1.84
CA MET A 55 -0.84 1.76 2.64
C MET A 55 -0.40 1.74 4.11
N ILE A 56 -0.13 2.91 4.68
CA ILE A 56 0.21 3.09 6.10
C ILE A 56 -1.06 3.50 6.85
N LEU A 57 -1.54 2.63 7.73
CA LEU A 57 -2.70 2.88 8.59
C LEU A 57 -2.26 3.41 9.95
N VAL A 58 -2.82 4.56 10.35
CA VAL A 58 -2.53 5.23 11.63
C VAL A 58 -3.82 5.36 12.43
N HIS A 59 -3.85 4.73 13.60
CA HIS A 59 -5.09 4.58 14.37
C HIS A 59 -5.45 5.81 15.23
N ALA A 60 -6.69 5.84 15.73
CA ALA A 60 -7.25 6.87 16.60
C ALA A 60 -6.82 6.74 18.07
N LEU A 61 -7.22 7.71 18.88
CA LEU A 61 -6.92 7.78 20.31
C LEU A 61 -7.53 6.61 21.09
N ASN A 62 -6.84 6.12 22.13
CA ASN A 62 -7.24 5.00 23.01
C ASN A 62 -7.45 3.62 22.33
N SER A 63 -7.24 3.55 21.02
CA SER A 63 -7.49 2.41 20.14
C SER A 63 -6.17 1.75 19.66
N HIS A 64 -6.23 0.92 18.62
CA HIS A 64 -5.08 0.28 17.94
C HIS A 64 -5.43 -0.16 16.50
N VAL A 65 -4.44 -0.50 15.67
CA VAL A 65 -4.68 -0.73 14.21
C VAL A 65 -5.61 -1.90 13.95
N ARG A 66 -5.48 -2.99 14.70
CA ARG A 66 -6.31 -4.19 14.50
C ARG A 66 -7.77 -3.94 14.86
N PHE A 67 -8.05 -3.08 15.84
CA PHE A 67 -9.43 -2.69 16.19
C PHE A 67 -10.09 -1.82 15.11
N GLU A 68 -9.38 -0.84 14.56
CA GLU A 68 -10.02 0.10 13.62
C GLU A 68 -10.24 -0.45 12.22
N TYR A 69 -9.31 -1.27 11.71
CA TYR A 69 -9.27 -1.59 10.28
C TYR A 69 -9.55 -3.06 9.97
N LEU A 70 -9.59 -3.94 10.98
CA LEU A 70 -10.18 -5.28 10.86
C LEU A 70 -11.66 -5.26 11.25
N LYS A 71 -12.39 -6.32 10.88
CA LYS A 71 -13.77 -6.54 11.33
C LYS A 71 -13.77 -7.19 12.72
N HIS A 72 -14.75 -6.86 13.54
CA HIS A 72 -14.90 -7.44 14.88
C HIS A 72 -15.66 -8.77 14.85
N ASN A 73 -15.28 -9.72 15.71
CA ASN A 73 -15.99 -10.98 15.93
C ASN A 73 -17.16 -10.81 16.90
N ALA A 74 -18.07 -9.92 16.50
CA ALA A 74 -19.29 -9.58 17.22
C ALA A 74 -20.48 -9.57 16.24
N GLU A 75 -21.68 -9.86 16.74
CA GLU A 75 -22.92 -9.54 16.04
C GLU A 75 -23.31 -8.09 16.35
N ILE A 76 -23.68 -7.31 15.34
CA ILE A 76 -24.27 -5.98 15.54
C ILE A 76 -25.79 -6.17 15.48
N ASP A 77 -26.48 -5.88 16.59
CA ASP A 77 -27.92 -6.03 16.72
C ASP A 77 -28.59 -4.65 16.66
N GLY A 78 -29.02 -4.26 15.46
CA GLY A 78 -29.51 -2.92 15.15
C GLY A 78 -28.39 -1.88 15.16
N ILE A 79 -28.63 -0.74 15.81
CA ILE A 79 -27.62 0.32 16.06
C ILE A 79 -27.18 0.37 17.54
N GLU A 80 -27.90 -0.32 18.42
CA GLU A 80 -27.85 -0.10 19.87
C GLU A 80 -26.76 -0.91 20.59
N ARG A 81 -26.45 -2.13 20.12
CA ARG A 81 -25.56 -3.03 20.85
C ARG A 81 -24.76 -3.97 19.94
N ALA A 82 -23.60 -4.36 20.43
CA ALA A 82 -22.82 -5.46 19.88
C ALA A 82 -22.89 -6.67 20.81
N ILE A 83 -22.90 -7.88 20.24
CA ILE A 83 -22.88 -9.15 20.97
C ILE A 83 -21.59 -9.87 20.62
N LEU A 84 -20.63 -9.92 21.55
CA LEU A 84 -19.35 -10.60 21.38
C LEU A 84 -19.57 -12.09 21.09
N LYS A 85 -18.96 -12.61 20.01
CA LYS A 85 -19.04 -14.03 19.64
C LYS A 85 -17.84 -14.83 20.12
N ASP A 86 -16.65 -14.30 19.92
CA ASP A 86 -15.38 -14.92 20.33
C ASP A 86 -14.44 -13.84 20.88
N PRO A 87 -14.10 -13.89 22.20
CA PRO A 87 -13.20 -12.93 22.83
C PRO A 87 -11.71 -13.19 22.53
N ASP A 88 -11.36 -14.35 21.97
CA ASP A 88 -9.98 -14.78 21.76
C ASP A 88 -9.60 -14.66 20.27
N ASN A 89 -10.54 -14.89 19.35
CA ASN A 89 -10.43 -14.54 17.93
C ASN A 89 -11.19 -13.26 17.57
N TYR A 90 -10.94 -12.17 18.29
CA TYR A 90 -11.75 -10.95 18.21
C TYR A 90 -11.63 -10.18 16.88
N TYR A 91 -10.49 -10.25 16.19
CA TYR A 91 -10.28 -9.53 14.93
C TYR A 91 -10.37 -10.46 13.72
N ILE A 92 -11.08 -10.01 12.69
CA ILE A 92 -11.41 -10.76 11.47
C ILE A 92 -10.93 -9.97 10.25
N TYR A 93 -10.07 -10.59 9.44
CA TYR A 93 -9.61 -10.06 8.16
C TYR A 93 -10.68 -10.14 7.07
N LYS A 94 -11.45 -11.22 6.99
CA LYS A 94 -12.46 -11.40 5.95
C LYS A 94 -13.59 -10.35 6.07
N GLY A 95 -13.80 -9.57 5.01
CA GLY A 95 -14.75 -8.46 4.98
C GLY A 95 -14.28 -7.21 5.71
N SER A 96 -12.97 -7.07 5.95
CA SER A 96 -12.36 -5.87 6.53
C SER A 96 -11.85 -4.88 5.49
N TRP A 97 -11.52 -3.66 5.93
CA TRP A 97 -10.84 -2.67 5.10
C TRP A 97 -9.45 -3.17 4.65
N ILE A 98 -8.73 -3.87 5.53
CA ILE A 98 -7.40 -4.43 5.20
C ILE A 98 -7.50 -5.49 4.09
N GLU A 99 -8.48 -6.39 4.14
CA GLU A 99 -8.69 -7.36 3.05
C GLU A 99 -9.06 -6.65 1.74
N SER A 100 -9.92 -5.62 1.79
CA SER A 100 -10.28 -4.86 0.59
C SER A 100 -9.07 -4.15 -0.03
N LEU A 101 -8.23 -3.49 0.79
CA LEU A 101 -6.97 -2.89 0.36
C LEU A 101 -6.01 -3.92 -0.26
N ASN A 102 -5.87 -5.10 0.35
CA ASN A 102 -5.06 -6.19 -0.20
C ASN A 102 -5.64 -6.75 -1.52
N LYS A 103 -6.96 -6.87 -1.67
CA LYS A 103 -7.61 -7.27 -2.93
C LYS A 103 -7.31 -6.30 -4.06
N GLN A 104 -7.24 -5.00 -3.77
CA GLN A 104 -6.83 -3.96 -4.74
C GLN A 104 -5.31 -3.85 -4.93
N GLY A 105 -4.53 -4.75 -4.33
CA GLY A 105 -3.09 -4.87 -4.56
C GLY A 105 -2.22 -3.94 -3.71
N TYR A 106 -2.75 -3.34 -2.63
CA TYR A 106 -1.94 -2.61 -1.67
C TYR A 106 -1.35 -3.57 -0.63
N SER A 107 -0.06 -3.41 -0.30
CA SER A 107 0.48 -3.97 0.95
C SER A 107 0.16 -3.02 2.08
N VAL A 108 -0.51 -3.51 3.12
CA VAL A 108 -0.99 -2.73 4.25
C VAL A 108 -0.02 -2.89 5.42
N TYR A 109 0.37 -1.77 6.01
CA TYR A 109 1.24 -1.70 7.17
C TYR A 109 0.58 -0.83 8.23
N GLY A 110 0.75 -1.18 9.49
CA GLY A 110 0.32 -0.36 10.61
C GLY A 110 1.17 -0.60 11.85
N LEU A 111 1.09 0.32 12.78
CA LEU A 111 1.75 0.27 14.08
C LEU A 111 0.78 0.66 15.18
N ASP A 112 0.90 0.03 16.35
CA ASP A 112 0.26 0.57 17.54
C ASP A 112 1.12 1.76 18.01
N LEU A 113 0.52 2.94 18.12
CA LEU A 113 1.21 4.16 18.53
C LEU A 113 1.73 4.02 19.97
N ARG A 114 2.78 4.78 20.33
CA ARG A 114 3.31 4.78 21.70
C ARG A 114 2.19 4.99 22.74
N GLY A 115 2.22 4.17 23.79
CA GLY A 115 1.22 4.14 24.85
C GLY A 115 -0.18 3.66 24.45
N HIS A 116 -0.35 3.12 23.25
CA HIS A 116 -1.58 2.49 22.76
C HIS A 116 -1.33 1.02 22.44
N GLY A 117 -2.38 0.29 22.08
CA GLY A 117 -2.31 -1.11 21.64
C GLY A 117 -1.38 -2.01 22.46
N GLU A 118 -0.61 -2.84 21.78
CA GLU A 118 0.47 -3.66 22.37
C GLU A 118 1.81 -2.90 22.50
N SER A 119 1.90 -1.63 22.09
CA SER A 119 3.12 -0.83 22.19
C SER A 119 3.44 -0.35 23.60
N GLU A 120 4.73 -0.17 23.89
CA GLU A 120 5.21 0.37 25.16
C GLU A 120 4.78 1.84 25.37
N CYS A 121 4.80 2.29 26.62
CA CYS A 121 4.43 3.65 27.02
C CYS A 121 5.61 4.37 27.68
N VAL A 122 5.74 5.66 27.38
CA VAL A 122 6.62 6.55 28.14
C VAL A 122 6.17 6.59 29.61
N ASP A 123 7.13 6.65 30.52
CA ASP A 123 6.95 6.62 31.98
C ASP A 123 6.13 5.42 32.51
N ASN A 124 5.96 4.36 31.70
CA ASN A 124 5.04 3.24 31.96
C ASN A 124 3.57 3.68 32.17
N VAL A 125 3.15 4.76 31.51
CA VAL A 125 1.76 5.28 31.56
C VAL A 125 1.11 5.17 30.19
N LYS A 126 0.18 4.22 30.00
CA LYS A 126 -0.64 4.13 28.77
C LYS A 126 -1.35 5.45 28.48
N THR A 127 -1.54 5.79 27.20
CA THR A 127 -2.19 7.02 26.72
C THR A 127 -1.60 8.29 27.39
N HIS A 128 -0.26 8.37 27.40
CA HIS A 128 0.54 9.50 27.87
C HIS A 128 1.66 9.78 26.86
N VAL A 129 2.01 11.05 26.68
CA VAL A 129 3.10 11.51 25.80
C VAL A 129 3.77 12.74 26.42
N HIS A 130 5.04 12.97 26.07
CA HIS A 130 5.73 14.21 26.44
C HIS A 130 5.44 15.33 25.43
N GLN A 131 5.37 15.02 24.14
CA GLN A 131 4.93 15.92 23.07
C GLN A 131 4.03 15.17 22.09
N PHE A 132 3.18 15.85 21.32
CA PHE A 132 2.37 15.16 20.30
C PHE A 132 3.20 14.67 19.12
N ASP A 133 4.16 15.48 18.65
CA ASP A 133 4.98 15.16 17.48
C ASP A 133 5.84 13.89 17.68
N ASP A 134 6.04 13.44 18.93
CA ASP A 134 6.63 12.13 19.26
C ASP A 134 5.87 10.96 18.59
N LEU A 135 4.54 11.04 18.48
CA LEU A 135 3.70 10.05 17.77
C LEU A 135 3.92 10.10 16.25
N VAL A 136 4.20 11.30 15.72
CA VAL A 136 4.39 11.57 14.29
C VAL A 136 5.77 11.08 13.84
N GLU A 137 6.78 11.31 14.68
CA GLU A 137 8.14 10.82 14.48
C GLU A 137 8.20 9.29 14.51
N ASP A 138 7.43 8.61 15.37
CA ASP A 138 7.29 7.14 15.36
C ASP A 138 6.75 6.63 14.01
N VAL A 139 5.69 7.26 13.48
CA VAL A 139 5.12 6.91 12.16
C VAL A 139 6.15 7.13 11.06
N LEU A 140 6.83 8.28 11.07
CA LEU A 140 7.84 8.61 10.07
C LEU A 140 9.06 7.68 10.15
N GLN A 141 9.48 7.27 11.34
CA GLN A 141 10.51 6.24 11.54
C GLN A 141 10.04 4.89 10.98
N TYR A 142 8.78 4.49 11.22
CA TYR A 142 8.25 3.24 10.69
C TYR A 142 8.14 3.25 9.16
N MET A 143 7.68 4.34 8.55
CA MET A 143 7.67 4.50 7.08
C MET A 143 9.07 4.32 6.48
N ASN A 144 10.09 4.87 7.13
CA ASN A 144 11.49 4.69 6.75
C ASN A 144 11.96 3.23 6.88
N ILE A 145 11.57 2.51 7.93
CA ILE A 145 11.85 1.07 8.10
C ILE A 145 11.17 0.24 7.00
N VAL A 146 9.91 0.55 6.66
CA VAL A 146 9.17 -0.13 5.58
C VAL A 146 9.85 0.11 4.22
N HIS A 147 10.23 1.36 3.92
CA HIS A 147 11.00 1.70 2.72
C HIS A 147 12.28 0.86 2.59
N ASP A 148 13.05 0.75 3.68
CA ASP A 148 14.31 0.01 3.70
C ASP A 148 14.10 -1.50 3.59
N SER A 149 13.03 -2.04 4.17
CA SER A 149 12.62 -3.44 3.97
C SER A 149 12.38 -3.74 2.48
N ILE A 150 11.55 -2.93 1.82
CA ILE A 150 11.20 -3.09 0.39
C ILE A 150 12.43 -2.95 -0.52
N CYS A 151 13.29 -1.96 -0.26
CA CYS A 151 14.56 -1.80 -0.99
C CYS A 151 15.46 -3.03 -0.86
N ASN A 152 15.61 -3.57 0.36
CA ASN A 152 16.45 -4.72 0.64
C ASN A 152 15.93 -6.02 0.02
N GLU A 153 14.61 -6.22 -0.04
CA GLU A 153 14.00 -7.38 -0.72
C GLU A 153 14.19 -7.30 -2.25
N THR A 154 14.00 -6.11 -2.83
CA THR A 154 14.25 -5.84 -4.25
C THR A 154 15.72 -6.09 -4.62
N GLY A 155 16.66 -5.65 -3.77
CA GLY A 155 18.09 -5.92 -3.92
C GLY A 155 18.44 -7.42 -3.88
N LYS A 156 17.78 -8.21 -3.02
CA LYS A 156 17.97 -9.67 -2.97
C LYS A 156 17.44 -10.37 -4.23
N CYS A 157 16.28 -9.95 -4.74
CA CYS A 157 15.68 -10.55 -5.93
C CYS A 157 16.52 -10.29 -7.19
N THR A 158 16.89 -9.03 -7.44
CA THR A 158 17.74 -8.65 -8.58
C THR A 158 19.11 -9.33 -8.56
N ASN A 159 19.70 -9.55 -7.38
CA ASN A 159 20.95 -10.31 -7.26
C ASN A 159 20.78 -11.81 -7.56
N LYS A 160 19.68 -12.44 -7.16
CA LYS A 160 19.36 -13.84 -7.55
C LYS A 160 19.18 -13.96 -9.06
N GLU A 161 18.43 -13.06 -9.69
CA GLU A 161 18.21 -13.03 -11.14
C GLU A 161 19.51 -12.85 -11.92
N LYS A 162 20.41 -11.94 -11.48
CA LYS A 162 21.74 -11.76 -12.07
C LYS A 162 22.56 -13.05 -12.00
N GLN A 163 22.56 -13.75 -10.86
CA GLN A 163 23.26 -15.02 -10.71
C GLN A 163 22.65 -16.13 -11.58
N GLU A 164 21.33 -16.21 -11.68
CA GLU A 164 20.67 -17.20 -12.53
C GLU A 164 20.92 -16.93 -14.03
N ASN A 165 20.83 -15.68 -14.47
CA ASN A 165 21.14 -15.31 -15.85
C ASN A 165 22.61 -15.57 -16.22
N GLN A 166 23.55 -15.38 -15.29
CA GLN A 166 24.94 -15.82 -15.49
C GLN A 166 25.05 -17.35 -15.60
N ARG A 167 24.32 -18.12 -14.78
CA ARG A 167 24.28 -19.59 -14.87
C ARG A 167 23.66 -20.07 -16.19
N ARG A 168 22.57 -19.44 -16.66
CA ARG A 168 21.93 -19.72 -17.96
C ARG A 168 22.89 -19.43 -19.12
N LYS A 169 23.55 -18.27 -19.14
CA LYS A 169 24.58 -17.93 -20.15
C LYS A 169 25.74 -18.94 -20.18
N ARG A 170 26.22 -19.38 -19.01
CA ARG A 170 27.26 -20.43 -18.89
C ARG A 170 26.78 -21.80 -19.39
N ARG A 171 25.51 -22.18 -19.17
CA ARG A 171 24.94 -23.42 -19.73
C ARG A 171 24.86 -23.37 -21.26
N CYS A 172 24.36 -22.28 -21.84
CA CYS A 172 24.27 -22.13 -23.30
C CYS A 172 25.66 -22.19 -23.97
N SER A 173 26.66 -21.48 -23.43
CA SER A 173 28.00 -21.51 -24.02
C SER A 173 28.71 -22.86 -23.87
N LEU A 174 28.41 -23.64 -22.82
CA LEU A 174 28.89 -25.01 -22.67
C LEU A 174 28.22 -25.96 -23.68
N GLN A 175 26.90 -25.84 -23.89
CA GLN A 175 26.17 -26.58 -24.92
C GLN A 175 26.69 -26.27 -26.33
N GLU A 176 26.97 -25.01 -26.63
CA GLU A 176 27.48 -24.59 -27.93
C GLU A 176 28.91 -25.12 -28.19
N LYS A 177 29.78 -25.12 -27.17
CA LYS A 177 31.09 -25.76 -27.24
C LYS A 177 30.97 -27.28 -27.47
N ASN A 178 30.12 -27.96 -26.70
CA ASN A 178 29.90 -29.40 -26.87
C ASN A 178 29.36 -29.73 -28.27
N ARG A 179 28.49 -28.89 -28.84
CA ARG A 179 27.98 -29.06 -30.21
C ARG A 179 29.07 -28.87 -31.26
N LYS A 180 29.96 -27.88 -31.10
CA LYS A 180 31.11 -27.66 -31.98
C LYS A 180 32.09 -28.85 -31.93
N ASN A 181 32.44 -29.31 -30.73
CA ASN A 181 33.32 -30.48 -30.55
C ASN A 181 32.72 -31.77 -31.15
N ALA A 182 31.40 -31.97 -31.03
CA ALA A 182 30.71 -33.12 -31.62
C ALA A 182 30.72 -33.08 -33.16
N VAL A 183 30.52 -31.90 -33.77
CA VAL A 183 30.63 -31.72 -35.24
C VAL A 183 32.06 -31.97 -35.71
N GLU A 184 33.06 -31.40 -35.02
CA GLU A 184 34.47 -31.58 -35.35
C GLU A 184 34.92 -33.05 -35.21
N THR A 185 34.41 -33.76 -34.21
CA THR A 185 34.62 -35.20 -34.04
C THR A 185 34.00 -35.99 -35.19
N ALA A 186 32.74 -35.72 -35.55
CA ALA A 186 32.05 -36.38 -36.65
C ALA A 186 32.74 -36.13 -38.01
N GLU A 187 33.18 -34.91 -38.28
CA GLU A 187 33.95 -34.59 -39.48
C GLU A 187 35.27 -35.35 -39.55
N ASN A 188 35.99 -35.47 -38.43
CA ASN A 188 37.26 -36.20 -38.38
C ASN A 188 37.04 -37.71 -38.54
N THR A 189 35.96 -38.28 -37.97
CA THR A 189 35.56 -39.67 -38.25
C THR A 189 35.22 -39.87 -39.73
N SER A 190 34.48 -38.95 -40.36
CA SER A 190 34.15 -39.03 -41.79
C SER A 190 35.38 -38.93 -42.69
N LYS A 191 36.34 -38.04 -42.38
CA LYS A 191 37.61 -37.91 -43.14
C LYS A 191 38.44 -39.20 -43.08
N ASN A 192 38.52 -39.85 -41.91
CA ASN A 192 39.21 -41.13 -41.74
C ASN A 192 38.53 -42.29 -42.51
N ILE A 193 37.20 -42.30 -42.60
CA ILE A 193 36.46 -43.31 -43.39
C ILE A 193 36.70 -43.12 -44.90
N VAL A 194 36.87 -41.88 -45.37
CA VAL A 194 37.15 -41.58 -46.80
C VAL A 194 38.60 -41.92 -47.19
N GLN A 195 39.57 -41.78 -46.27
CA GLN A 195 40.96 -42.19 -46.53
C GLN A 195 41.20 -43.71 -46.44
N GLY A 196 40.26 -44.47 -45.86
CA GLY A 196 40.36 -45.93 -45.68
C GLY A 196 39.95 -46.83 -46.85
N ARG A 197 39.60 -46.28 -48.03
CA ARG A 197 39.12 -47.08 -49.19
C ARG A 197 40.01 -46.97 -50.44
N LYS A 198 41.15 -47.68 -50.42
CA LYS A 198 41.87 -48.17 -51.62
C LYS A 198 42.55 -49.52 -51.33
N GLY A 199 42.09 -50.58 -52.01
CA GLY A 199 42.60 -51.96 -51.89
C GLY A 199 42.08 -52.70 -50.64
N GLU A 200 41.72 -53.98 -50.66
CA GLU A 200 41.58 -54.97 -51.75
C GLU A 200 40.34 -55.87 -51.48
N CYS A 201 40.06 -56.83 -52.38
CA CYS A 201 38.86 -57.69 -52.33
C CYS A 201 39.10 -59.08 -51.71
N LEU A 202 37.99 -59.80 -51.46
CA LEU A 202 37.82 -61.27 -51.36
C LEU A 202 37.94 -61.99 -49.98
N ASN A 203 36.76 -62.24 -49.38
CA ASN A 203 36.12 -63.57 -49.26
C ASN A 203 36.85 -64.81 -48.66
N VAL A 204 36.32 -65.33 -47.52
CA VAL A 204 35.58 -66.64 -47.35
C VAL A 204 35.82 -67.38 -46.01
N SER A 205 34.72 -67.71 -45.29
CA SER A 205 34.56 -68.73 -44.19
C SER A 205 35.46 -68.62 -42.93
N SER A 206 35.15 -69.08 -41.72
CA SER A 206 33.96 -69.61 -40.97
C SER A 206 34.37 -69.65 -39.47
N SER A 207 33.57 -69.94 -38.43
CA SER A 207 32.20 -70.48 -38.26
C SER A 207 31.53 -69.86 -36.99
N GLU A 208 30.41 -70.42 -36.51
CA GLU A 208 29.61 -69.92 -35.37
C GLU A 208 30.08 -70.41 -33.98
N SER A 209 29.78 -69.63 -32.94
CA SER A 209 29.21 -70.16 -31.67
C SER A 209 28.41 -69.09 -30.88
N THR A 210 27.10 -69.09 -31.13
CA THR A 210 25.94 -68.90 -30.24
C THR A 210 26.05 -68.21 -28.85
N PHE A 211 25.02 -67.38 -28.56
CA PHE A 211 24.18 -67.31 -27.31
C PHE A 211 24.17 -65.93 -26.60
N GLN A 212 23.06 -65.37 -26.06
CA GLN A 212 21.62 -65.28 -26.43
C GLN A 212 20.96 -64.18 -25.55
N GLY A 213 19.88 -63.49 -25.99
CA GLY A 213 19.04 -62.61 -25.13
C GLY A 213 18.78 -61.20 -25.72
N SER A 214 17.72 -60.98 -26.53
CA SER A 214 16.35 -60.58 -26.13
C SER A 214 16.22 -59.07 -25.80
N ASN A 215 15.73 -58.23 -26.74
CA ASN A 215 14.32 -57.73 -26.85
C ASN A 215 14.05 -56.45 -25.99
N ASP A 216 13.37 -55.37 -26.44
CA ASP A 216 12.34 -55.20 -27.49
C ASP A 216 12.38 -53.85 -28.29
N SER A 217 11.52 -53.80 -29.33
CA SER A 217 11.14 -52.77 -30.35
C SER A 217 10.86 -51.31 -29.88
N ILE A 218 11.01 -50.21 -30.64
CA ILE A 218 10.76 -49.80 -32.07
C ILE A 218 9.36 -49.21 -32.37
N SER A 219 9.34 -47.95 -32.86
CA SER A 219 8.52 -47.36 -33.98
C SER A 219 8.73 -45.82 -33.96
N GLU A 220 9.28 -45.10 -34.95
CA GLU A 220 8.94 -44.87 -36.37
C GLU A 220 7.56 -44.24 -36.66
N HIS A 221 7.53 -43.02 -37.25
CA HIS A 221 7.05 -42.81 -38.63
C HIS A 221 7.31 -41.39 -39.23
N ASN A 222 7.35 -41.33 -40.57
CA ASN A 222 7.59 -40.15 -41.43
C ASN A 222 6.34 -39.30 -41.73
N SER A 223 6.53 -38.03 -42.14
CA SER A 223 5.81 -37.40 -43.30
C SER A 223 6.35 -35.98 -43.64
N ALA A 224 5.93 -35.40 -44.79
CA ALA A 224 6.73 -34.43 -45.58
C ALA A 224 5.97 -33.16 -46.08
N ARG A 225 6.65 -32.36 -46.93
CA ARG A 225 6.31 -31.04 -47.56
C ARG A 225 6.70 -29.81 -46.72
N GLY A 226 7.20 -28.69 -47.26
CA GLY A 226 7.66 -28.35 -48.63
C GLY A 226 7.58 -26.82 -48.91
N GLY A 227 8.49 -26.23 -49.72
CA GLY A 227 8.32 -24.88 -50.29
C GLY A 227 9.55 -23.92 -50.24
N ALA A 228 9.88 -23.34 -51.41
CA ALA A 228 10.74 -22.19 -51.78
C ALA A 228 11.64 -21.48 -50.72
N ALA A 229 12.95 -21.21 -50.92
CA ALA A 229 13.74 -20.69 -52.05
C ALA A 229 13.71 -19.15 -52.25
N SER A 230 14.90 -18.52 -52.22
CA SER A 230 15.30 -17.13 -52.60
C SER A 230 16.18 -16.51 -51.50
N SER A 231 17.36 -15.91 -51.67
CA SER A 231 18.45 -15.91 -52.67
C SER A 231 19.47 -14.84 -52.19
N ASN A 232 20.75 -15.18 -52.04
CA ASN A 232 21.83 -14.17 -52.01
C ASN A 232 22.08 -13.65 -53.44
N PRO A 233 22.69 -12.46 -53.61
CA PRO A 233 24.11 -12.47 -53.98
C PRO A 233 25.01 -11.37 -53.37
N SER A 234 26.13 -11.85 -52.81
CA SER A 234 27.52 -11.33 -52.92
C SER A 234 27.85 -9.99 -53.62
N ARG A 235 28.76 -9.21 -53.01
CA ARG A 235 30.13 -8.81 -53.50
C ARG A 235 30.80 -7.85 -52.49
N GLU A 236 32.02 -8.07 -51.98
CA GLU A 236 33.40 -8.10 -52.55
C GLU A 236 34.11 -6.71 -52.65
N GLY A 237 35.40 -6.66 -52.25
CA GLY A 237 36.35 -5.54 -52.46
C GLY A 237 36.55 -4.63 -51.24
N SER A 238 37.50 -4.85 -50.32
CA SER A 238 38.98 -4.81 -50.43
C SER A 238 39.56 -3.46 -50.89
N ASN A 239 40.21 -2.72 -49.97
CA ASN A 239 41.68 -2.57 -49.98
C ASN A 239 42.23 -1.75 -48.80
N ASN A 240 43.41 -2.19 -48.31
CA ASN A 240 44.25 -1.44 -47.37
C ASN A 240 45.00 -0.30 -48.07
N LEU A 241 45.37 0.76 -47.33
CA LEU A 241 46.61 1.50 -47.58
C LEU A 241 47.17 2.07 -46.26
N ARG A 242 48.51 2.00 -46.11
CA ARG A 242 49.25 2.45 -44.92
C ARG A 242 49.52 3.95 -44.96
N GLY A 243 49.66 4.56 -43.79
CA GLY A 243 50.35 5.84 -43.61
C GLY A 243 50.74 6.06 -42.14
N ASN A 244 52.02 5.90 -41.80
CA ASN A 244 52.55 6.33 -40.49
C ASN A 244 52.97 7.80 -40.58
N LEU A 245 52.55 8.64 -39.63
CA LEU A 245 53.43 9.67 -39.06
C LEU A 245 53.02 10.02 -37.62
N SER A 246 53.93 10.63 -36.88
CA SER A 246 53.96 10.65 -35.43
C SER A 246 53.46 11.96 -34.79
N THR A 247 53.51 11.93 -33.45
CA THR A 247 53.72 13.04 -32.50
C THR A 247 52.53 13.91 -32.05
N SER A 248 52.22 13.73 -30.76
CA SER A 248 51.85 14.74 -29.74
C SER A 248 50.57 15.56 -29.92
N GLU A 249 49.53 15.15 -29.16
CA GLU A 249 48.67 16.07 -28.41
C GLU A 249 48.03 15.33 -27.22
N GLN A 250 48.64 15.42 -26.03
CA GLN A 250 48.08 14.99 -24.74
C GLN A 250 47.74 16.22 -23.91
N SER A 251 46.46 16.63 -23.82
CA SER A 251 45.92 17.46 -22.73
C SER A 251 44.44 17.91 -22.93
N LEU A 252 43.48 17.00 -23.18
CA LEU A 252 42.06 17.42 -23.32
C LEU A 252 40.97 16.48 -22.76
N GLU A 253 41.31 15.37 -22.08
CA GLU A 253 40.29 14.38 -21.65
C GLU A 253 39.78 14.52 -20.20
N ASP A 254 40.55 15.12 -19.28
CA ASP A 254 40.21 15.17 -17.84
C ASP A 254 39.01 16.06 -17.47
N SER A 255 38.52 16.88 -18.41
CA SER A 255 37.38 17.79 -18.18
C SER A 255 36.01 17.17 -18.48
N GLN A 256 35.95 15.99 -19.10
CA GLN A 256 34.66 15.35 -19.46
C GLN A 256 34.20 14.27 -18.47
N SER A 257 35.13 13.55 -17.84
CA SER A 257 34.84 12.46 -16.87
C SER A 257 34.07 12.95 -15.64
N LEU A 258 34.54 14.00 -14.98
CA LEU A 258 33.90 14.58 -13.80
C LEU A 258 32.45 15.06 -14.06
N SER A 259 32.17 15.54 -15.27
CA SER A 259 30.82 15.99 -15.67
C SER A 259 29.86 14.83 -15.93
N SER A 260 30.39 13.67 -16.34
CA SER A 260 29.60 12.47 -16.62
C SER A 260 29.35 11.67 -15.34
N GLU A 261 30.30 11.57 -14.41
CA GLU A 261 30.07 10.95 -13.10
C GLU A 261 29.04 11.72 -12.25
N ALA A 262 29.09 13.06 -12.24
CA ALA A 262 28.07 13.89 -11.56
C ALA A 262 26.66 13.73 -12.19
N LYS A 263 26.58 13.58 -13.52
CA LYS A 263 25.32 13.29 -14.23
C LYS A 263 24.83 11.86 -14.03
N ILE A 264 25.72 10.88 -13.95
CA ILE A 264 25.38 9.48 -13.68
C ILE A 264 24.85 9.34 -12.24
N ASN A 265 25.47 9.99 -11.26
CA ASN A 265 24.99 9.98 -9.88
C ASN A 265 23.60 10.64 -9.73
N THR A 266 23.37 11.79 -10.38
CA THR A 266 22.04 12.44 -10.36
C THR A 266 20.96 11.67 -11.13
N LEU A 267 21.33 10.97 -12.22
CA LEU A 267 20.42 10.04 -12.91
C LEU A 267 20.13 8.79 -12.07
N GLU A 268 21.13 8.24 -11.36
CA GLU A 268 20.93 7.10 -10.46
C GLU A 268 20.07 7.43 -9.24
N GLU A 269 20.17 8.64 -8.67
CA GLU A 269 19.28 9.09 -7.60
C GLU A 269 17.84 9.31 -8.13
N GLY A 270 17.69 9.90 -9.31
CA GLY A 270 16.40 10.03 -10.00
C GLY A 270 15.73 8.68 -10.31
N ASP A 271 16.50 7.66 -10.69
CA ASP A 271 16.00 6.30 -10.94
C ASP A 271 15.86 5.45 -9.65
N LYS A 272 16.48 5.85 -8.53
CA LYS A 272 16.20 5.23 -7.21
C LYS A 272 14.83 5.67 -6.68
N LYS A 273 14.43 6.93 -6.88
CA LYS A 273 13.07 7.42 -6.58
C LYS A 273 11.94 6.67 -7.31
N LYS A 274 12.25 5.96 -8.41
CA LYS A 274 11.29 5.16 -9.20
C LYS A 274 11.22 3.67 -8.83
N LYS A 275 11.97 3.21 -7.82
CA LYS A 275 12.07 1.76 -7.48
C LYS A 275 11.19 1.31 -6.31
N THR A 276 10.65 2.22 -5.52
CA THR A 276 9.74 1.92 -4.42
C THR A 276 8.29 2.27 -4.80
N PRO A 277 7.32 1.40 -4.48
CA PRO A 277 5.90 1.69 -4.69
C PRO A 277 5.48 2.93 -3.89
N PRO A 278 4.49 3.69 -4.36
CA PRO A 278 4.00 4.88 -3.66
C PRO A 278 3.42 4.54 -2.28
N PHE A 279 3.73 5.37 -1.30
CA PHE A 279 3.23 5.33 0.07
C PHE A 279 1.99 6.20 0.18
N TYR A 280 0.87 5.60 0.54
CA TYR A 280 -0.37 6.27 0.89
C TYR A 280 -0.53 6.24 2.40
N LEU A 281 -0.92 7.38 2.97
CA LEU A 281 -1.19 7.50 4.41
C LEU A 281 -2.70 7.53 4.61
N MET A 282 -3.21 6.76 5.57
CA MET A 282 -4.61 6.80 5.98
C MET A 282 -4.67 6.82 7.50
N GLY A 283 -5.43 7.76 8.08
CA GLY A 283 -5.54 7.85 9.52
C GLY A 283 -6.90 8.31 10.00
N LEU A 284 -7.38 7.70 11.09
CA LEU A 284 -8.64 8.03 11.76
C LEU A 284 -8.41 9.01 12.90
N SER A 285 -9.23 10.07 13.01
CA SER A 285 -9.25 10.96 14.18
C SER A 285 -7.85 11.51 14.52
N MET A 286 -7.27 11.16 15.67
CA MET A 286 -5.89 11.49 16.04
C MET A 286 -4.88 11.04 14.98
N GLY A 287 -5.02 9.82 14.44
CA GLY A 287 -4.25 9.33 13.30
C GLY A 287 -4.46 10.20 12.05
N GLY A 288 -5.66 10.72 11.84
CA GLY A 288 -5.99 11.67 10.78
C GLY A 288 -5.28 13.03 10.91
N ASN A 289 -4.97 13.46 12.13
CA ASN A 289 -4.05 14.59 12.39
C ASN A 289 -2.60 14.17 12.09
N ILE A 290 -2.16 13.02 12.64
CA ILE A 290 -0.78 12.52 12.47
C ILE A 290 -0.40 12.39 10.99
N VAL A 291 -1.24 11.83 10.12
CA VAL A 291 -0.91 11.70 8.68
C VAL A 291 -0.80 13.03 7.94
N LEU A 292 -1.55 14.05 8.36
CA LEU A 292 -1.41 15.42 7.82
C LEU A 292 -0.18 16.12 8.41
N ARG A 293 0.14 15.85 9.68
CA ARG A 293 1.32 16.36 10.37
C ARG A 293 2.61 15.76 9.80
N VAL A 294 2.60 14.49 9.40
CA VAL A 294 3.69 13.87 8.60
C VAL A 294 3.93 14.68 7.33
N LEU A 295 2.90 15.06 6.57
CA LEU A 295 3.09 15.88 5.36
C LEU A 295 3.75 17.22 5.66
N GLN A 296 3.40 17.88 6.77
CA GLN A 296 4.04 19.13 7.20
C GLN A 296 5.51 18.95 7.54
N LEU A 297 5.87 17.87 8.25
CA LEU A 297 7.26 17.59 8.58
C LEU A 297 8.07 17.24 7.31
N LEU A 298 7.48 16.52 6.35
CA LEU A 298 8.09 16.25 5.05
C LEU A 298 8.32 17.52 4.23
N GLY A 299 7.36 18.45 4.20
CA GLY A 299 7.53 19.75 3.53
C GLY A 299 8.50 20.70 4.24
N LYS A 300 8.77 20.49 5.54
CA LYS A 300 9.81 21.19 6.32
C LYS A 300 11.20 20.58 6.18
N ASP A 301 11.35 19.38 5.61
CA ASP A 301 12.61 18.64 5.53
C ASP A 301 13.54 19.20 4.43
N THR A 302 14.13 20.37 4.70
CA THR A 302 15.08 21.06 3.83
C THR A 302 16.39 20.30 3.61
N GLU A 303 16.74 19.40 4.53
CA GLU A 303 17.91 18.51 4.42
C GLU A 303 17.60 17.25 3.59
N GLY A 304 16.33 17.01 3.26
CA GLY A 304 15.89 15.91 2.40
C GLY A 304 16.07 14.52 3.00
N LYS A 305 16.15 14.38 4.33
CA LYS A 305 16.34 13.09 5.04
C LYS A 305 15.27 12.06 4.65
N ASN A 306 14.05 12.52 4.47
CA ASN A 306 12.87 11.73 4.12
C ASN A 306 12.51 11.82 2.63
N SER A 307 13.31 12.51 1.81
CA SER A 307 13.04 12.72 0.37
C SER A 307 12.98 11.42 -0.46
N ARG A 308 13.40 10.30 0.14
CA ARG A 308 13.29 8.93 -0.39
C ARG A 308 11.88 8.33 -0.31
N LEU A 309 11.00 8.88 0.53
CA LEU A 309 9.63 8.41 0.69
C LEU A 309 8.77 8.95 -0.46
N ASN A 310 8.40 8.06 -1.38
CA ASN A 310 7.54 8.35 -2.52
C ASN A 310 6.08 8.45 -2.06
N ILE A 311 5.63 9.61 -1.56
CA ILE A 311 4.26 9.78 -1.06
C ILE A 311 3.27 9.92 -2.23
N GLY A 312 2.34 8.97 -2.35
CA GLY A 312 1.29 8.97 -3.37
C GLY A 312 0.01 9.71 -2.97
N GLY A 313 -0.22 9.95 -1.68
CA GLY A 313 -1.37 10.68 -1.17
C GLY A 313 -1.62 10.48 0.34
N SER A 314 -2.52 11.26 0.91
CA SER A 314 -2.95 11.18 2.30
C SER A 314 -4.48 11.24 2.43
N ILE A 315 -5.03 10.40 3.31
CA ILE A 315 -6.46 10.24 3.57
C ILE A 315 -6.71 10.46 5.06
N SER A 316 -7.43 11.54 5.40
CA SER A 316 -7.83 11.86 6.77
C SER A 316 -9.29 11.44 6.96
N LEU A 317 -9.54 10.47 7.83
CA LEU A 317 -10.88 9.98 8.19
C LEU A 317 -11.27 10.61 9.53
N ALA A 318 -12.40 11.32 9.59
CA ALA A 318 -12.89 12.01 10.80
C ALA A 318 -11.78 12.78 11.55
N GLY A 319 -10.86 13.39 10.80
CA GLY A 319 -9.55 13.81 11.30
C GLY A 319 -9.63 14.82 12.44
N MET A 320 -8.74 14.68 13.43
CA MET A 320 -8.57 15.59 14.57
C MET A 320 -7.91 16.90 14.12
N ILE A 321 -8.58 17.59 13.21
CA ILE A 321 -8.16 18.81 12.53
C ILE A 321 -8.69 20.03 13.28
N SER A 322 -9.89 19.94 13.89
CA SER A 322 -10.45 21.04 14.67
C SER A 322 -11.24 20.59 15.89
N ILE A 323 -11.04 21.34 16.97
CA ILE A 323 -11.76 21.27 18.25
C ILE A 323 -12.57 22.56 18.48
N ASP A 324 -12.92 23.29 17.41
CA ASP A 324 -13.55 24.61 17.53
C ASP A 324 -14.92 24.55 18.22
N GLY A 325 -15.69 23.47 18.05
CA GLY A 325 -16.94 23.27 18.79
C GLY A 325 -16.79 23.23 20.32
N LEU A 326 -15.57 22.96 20.82
CA LEU A 326 -15.20 23.13 22.22
C LEU A 326 -14.71 24.57 22.47
N LYS A 327 -13.80 25.11 21.65
CA LYS A 327 -13.23 26.47 21.81
C LYS A 327 -14.27 27.61 21.68
N GLU A 328 -15.39 27.38 21.00
CA GLU A 328 -16.48 28.36 20.84
C GLU A 328 -17.33 28.51 22.12
N LYS A 329 -17.39 27.48 22.99
CA LYS A 329 -18.12 27.56 24.26
C LYS A 329 -17.34 28.43 25.27
N PRO A 330 -17.90 29.53 25.81
CA PRO A 330 -17.16 30.43 26.71
C PRO A 330 -16.56 29.75 27.94
N SER A 331 -17.26 28.76 28.53
CA SER A 331 -16.73 27.96 29.64
C SER A 331 -15.48 27.18 29.25
N TYR A 332 -15.43 26.57 28.07
CA TYR A 332 -14.24 25.86 27.59
C TYR A 332 -13.08 26.83 27.30
N LYS A 333 -13.38 27.94 26.63
CA LYS A 333 -12.38 28.95 26.26
C LYS A 333 -11.71 29.62 27.46
N TYR A 334 -12.50 30.05 28.45
CA TYR A 334 -12.02 30.88 29.56
C TYR A 334 -11.76 30.10 30.86
N PHE A 335 -12.30 28.89 31.01
CA PHE A 335 -12.09 28.07 32.21
C PHE A 335 -11.39 26.75 31.89
N TYR A 336 -11.99 25.85 31.11
CA TYR A 336 -11.44 24.49 30.96
C TYR A 336 -10.08 24.44 30.25
N ILE A 337 -9.81 25.27 29.23
CA ILE A 337 -8.50 25.28 28.52
C ILE A 337 -7.36 25.85 29.39
N PRO A 338 -7.52 27.00 30.09
CA PRO A 338 -6.52 27.45 31.07
C PRO A 338 -6.29 26.43 32.20
N VAL A 339 -7.37 25.83 32.72
CA VAL A 339 -7.28 24.80 33.77
C VAL A 339 -6.62 23.52 33.25
N SER A 340 -6.87 23.08 32.01
CA SER A 340 -6.22 21.89 31.44
C SER A 340 -4.73 22.11 31.24
N LYS A 341 -4.31 23.33 30.82
CA LYS A 341 -2.89 23.72 30.75
C LYS A 341 -2.22 23.67 32.12
N LEU A 342 -2.87 24.18 33.16
CA LEU A 342 -2.34 24.13 34.53
C LEU A 342 -2.30 22.69 35.08
N ALA A 343 -3.35 21.90 34.83
CA ALA A 343 -3.43 20.50 35.24
C ALA A 343 -2.41 19.60 34.50
N ALA A 344 -2.10 19.89 33.23
CA ALA A 344 -1.06 19.23 32.47
C ALA A 344 0.35 19.51 33.03
N TYR A 345 0.56 20.68 33.63
CA TYR A 345 1.83 21.03 34.29
C TYR A 345 1.94 20.45 35.71
N LEU A 346 0.92 20.62 36.55
CA LEU A 346 0.96 20.20 37.96
C LEU A 346 0.67 18.70 38.16
N LEU A 347 -0.16 18.10 37.32
CA LEU A 347 -0.69 16.74 37.47
C LEU A 347 -0.69 16.00 36.10
N PRO A 348 0.47 15.87 35.43
CA PRO A 348 0.57 15.44 34.02
C PRO A 348 -0.04 14.07 33.73
N THR A 349 0.04 13.13 34.68
CA THR A 349 -0.39 11.73 34.56
C THR A 349 -1.80 11.47 35.11
N VAL A 350 -2.40 12.44 35.82
CA VAL A 350 -3.80 12.35 36.28
C VAL A 350 -4.75 12.49 35.08
N ARG A 351 -5.94 11.89 35.17
CA ARG A 351 -6.92 11.78 34.08
C ARG A 351 -8.21 12.47 34.51
N LEU A 352 -8.32 13.78 34.22
CA LEU A 352 -9.50 14.58 34.58
C LEU A 352 -10.54 14.67 33.47
N SER A 353 -10.18 14.32 32.22
CA SER A 353 -11.11 14.30 31.09
C SER A 353 -12.15 13.18 31.25
N PRO A 354 -13.40 13.37 30.80
CA PRO A 354 -14.38 12.28 30.69
C PRO A 354 -13.97 11.28 29.61
N SER A 355 -14.52 10.06 29.67
CA SER A 355 -14.44 9.12 28.54
C SER A 355 -15.30 9.61 27.37
N LEU A 356 -14.80 9.39 26.15
CA LEU A 356 -15.61 9.53 24.95
C LEU A 356 -16.63 8.38 24.88
N ASN A 357 -17.87 8.69 24.49
CA ASN A 357 -18.90 7.69 24.16
C ASN A 357 -19.59 8.14 22.88
N PHE A 358 -19.97 7.19 22.02
CA PHE A 358 -20.65 7.45 20.76
C PHE A 358 -22.15 7.21 20.92
N GLU A 359 -22.97 8.25 20.73
CA GLU A 359 -24.42 8.19 20.96
C GLU A 359 -25.21 7.77 19.72
N MET A 360 -24.68 8.02 18.50
CA MET A 360 -25.38 7.65 17.25
C MET A 360 -25.34 6.14 16.99
N PHE A 361 -24.22 5.51 17.32
CA PHE A 361 -24.02 4.07 17.19
C PHE A 361 -23.55 3.47 18.52
N PRO A 362 -24.45 3.31 19.51
CA PRO A 362 -24.05 2.84 20.83
C PRO A 362 -23.31 1.49 20.84
N PHE A 363 -23.53 0.63 19.83
CA PHE A 363 -22.80 -0.62 19.64
C PHE A 363 -21.27 -0.43 19.57
N VAL A 364 -20.77 0.71 19.08
CA VAL A 364 -19.34 1.01 19.00
C VAL A 364 -18.70 1.03 20.40
N ASN A 365 -19.42 1.53 21.40
CA ASN A 365 -18.96 1.52 22.78
C ASN A 365 -18.84 0.09 23.34
N ASP A 366 -19.70 -0.83 22.91
CA ASP A 366 -19.60 -2.25 23.27
C ASP A 366 -18.38 -2.90 22.62
N LEU A 367 -18.07 -2.57 21.36
CA LEU A 367 -16.83 -3.04 20.72
C LEU A 367 -15.58 -2.59 21.51
N PHE A 368 -15.53 -1.32 21.95
CA PHE A 368 -14.46 -0.82 22.82
C PHE A 368 -14.41 -1.51 24.20
N ARG A 369 -15.54 -1.98 24.73
CA ARG A 369 -15.61 -2.73 26.01
C ARG A 369 -15.17 -4.18 25.87
N PHE A 370 -15.38 -4.80 24.70
CA PHE A 370 -14.98 -6.17 24.42
C PHE A 370 -13.48 -6.31 24.11
N ASP A 371 -12.87 -5.25 23.56
CA ASP A 371 -11.47 -5.23 23.22
C ASP A 371 -10.57 -5.21 24.48
N LYS A 372 -9.72 -6.22 24.62
CA LYS A 372 -8.78 -6.40 25.75
C LYS A 372 -7.51 -5.53 25.65
N ILE A 373 -7.25 -4.96 24.48
CA ILE A 373 -6.02 -4.23 24.09
C ILE A 373 -6.26 -2.70 24.10
N CYS A 374 -7.46 -2.24 23.73
CA CYS A 374 -7.90 -0.86 23.88
C CYS A 374 -7.79 -0.37 25.34
N HIS A 375 -7.40 0.89 25.55
CA HIS A 375 -7.22 1.42 26.90
C HIS A 375 -8.53 2.01 27.46
N PRO A 376 -9.14 1.43 28.51
CA PRO A 376 -10.48 1.82 28.95
C PRO A 376 -10.53 3.12 29.75
N LYS A 377 -9.39 3.76 30.03
CA LYS A 377 -9.32 5.01 30.81
C LYS A 377 -9.15 6.23 29.90
N PRO A 378 -9.75 7.38 30.22
CA PRO A 378 -9.48 8.65 29.54
C PRO A 378 -7.98 8.98 29.54
N ILE A 379 -7.54 9.75 28.55
CA ILE A 379 -6.16 10.27 28.46
C ILE A 379 -5.72 11.05 29.70
N THR A 380 -4.40 11.15 29.91
CA THR A 380 -3.88 12.02 30.97
C THR A 380 -4.00 13.50 30.61
N ASN A 381 -3.97 14.37 31.62
CA ASN A 381 -4.05 15.82 31.47
C ASN A 381 -2.98 16.36 30.49
N LYS A 382 -1.75 15.85 30.59
CA LYS A 382 -0.65 16.20 29.67
C LYS A 382 -0.97 15.82 28.23
N PHE A 383 -1.44 14.61 27.97
CA PHE A 383 -1.80 14.21 26.60
C PHE A 383 -3.00 14.99 26.06
N GLY A 384 -4.00 15.28 26.91
CA GLY A 384 -5.10 16.18 26.56
C GLY A 384 -4.63 17.59 26.17
N ASN A 385 -3.61 18.13 26.85
CA ASN A 385 -2.98 19.38 26.43
C ASN A 385 -2.19 19.25 25.12
N GLU A 386 -1.46 18.16 24.92
CA GLU A 386 -0.74 17.92 23.66
C GLU A 386 -1.68 17.74 22.46
N ILE A 387 -2.90 17.24 22.65
CA ILE A 387 -3.95 17.24 21.63
C ILE A 387 -4.36 18.67 21.23
N LEU A 388 -4.49 19.60 22.20
CA LEU A 388 -4.74 21.02 21.89
C LEU A 388 -3.59 21.61 21.07
N ASN A 389 -2.35 21.33 21.48
CA ASN A 389 -1.15 21.76 20.77
C ASN A 389 -1.08 21.16 19.35
N ALA A 390 -1.46 19.89 19.17
CA ALA A 390 -1.45 19.20 17.88
C ALA A 390 -2.37 19.85 16.84
N VAL A 391 -3.57 20.25 17.28
CA VAL A 391 -4.51 20.99 16.43
C VAL A 391 -3.95 22.37 16.09
N ASP A 392 -3.42 23.10 17.08
CA ASP A 392 -2.84 24.43 16.84
C ASP A 392 -1.62 24.35 15.89
N ASN A 393 -0.73 23.38 16.09
CA ASN A 393 0.42 23.11 15.22
C ASN A 393 0.00 22.76 13.78
N LEU A 394 -1.01 21.89 13.62
CA LEU A 394 -1.53 21.53 12.30
C LEU A 394 -2.09 22.76 11.54
N HIS A 395 -2.76 23.68 12.24
CA HIS A 395 -3.27 24.91 11.62
C HIS A 395 -2.21 25.98 11.35
N ASN A 396 -1.15 26.04 12.16
CA ASN A 396 -0.04 26.97 12.01
C ASN A 396 0.86 26.58 10.83
N ASP A 397 1.16 25.29 10.70
CA ASP A 397 2.08 24.77 9.69
C ASP A 397 1.40 24.35 8.37
N ILE A 398 0.16 24.80 8.11
CA ILE A 398 -0.63 24.41 6.93
C ILE A 398 0.06 24.71 5.59
N GLU A 399 0.92 25.73 5.56
CA GLU A 399 1.71 26.11 4.37
C GLU A 399 2.79 25.08 3.98
N TYR A 400 3.20 24.20 4.90
CA TYR A 400 4.20 23.15 4.67
C TYR A 400 3.59 21.85 4.15
N ILE A 401 2.26 21.73 4.01
CA ILE A 401 1.67 20.55 3.35
C ILE A 401 1.99 20.66 1.85
N PRO A 402 2.72 19.70 1.23
CA PRO A 402 3.13 19.80 -0.16
C PRO A 402 1.94 19.90 -1.11
N LYS A 403 2.06 20.77 -2.12
CA LYS A 403 0.92 21.16 -2.97
C LYS A 403 0.56 20.12 -4.04
N ASP A 404 1.55 19.31 -4.39
CA ASP A 404 1.54 18.24 -5.38
C ASP A 404 1.05 16.90 -4.80
N ILE A 405 1.14 16.71 -3.48
CA ILE A 405 0.63 15.52 -2.81
C ILE A 405 -0.91 15.58 -2.71
N PRO A 406 -1.62 14.52 -3.16
CA PRO A 406 -3.06 14.40 -2.97
C PRO A 406 -3.48 14.35 -1.50
N VAL A 407 -4.55 15.08 -1.17
CA VAL A 407 -5.16 15.05 0.18
C VAL A 407 -6.67 14.85 0.07
N LEU A 408 -7.16 13.70 0.54
CA LEU A 408 -8.58 13.43 0.72
C LEU A 408 -8.96 13.57 2.20
N ILE A 409 -10.00 14.34 2.49
CA ILE A 409 -10.60 14.44 3.83
C ILE A 409 -12.00 13.84 3.77
N ILE A 410 -12.25 12.77 4.52
CA ILE A 410 -13.57 12.16 4.70
C ILE A 410 -14.06 12.54 6.11
N HIS A 411 -15.18 13.27 6.21
CA HIS A 411 -15.67 13.76 7.50
C HIS A 411 -17.20 13.81 7.55
N SER A 412 -17.80 13.41 8.67
CA SER A 412 -19.25 13.51 8.86
C SER A 412 -19.69 14.90 9.31
N THR A 413 -20.83 15.38 8.83
CA THR A 413 -21.50 16.59 9.37
C THR A 413 -22.01 16.38 10.80
N LEU A 414 -22.18 15.13 11.23
CA LEU A 414 -22.73 14.73 12.52
C LEU A 414 -21.67 14.16 13.50
N ASP A 415 -20.38 14.29 13.18
CA ASP A 415 -19.27 13.82 14.03
C ASP A 415 -19.33 14.44 15.44
N SER A 416 -19.51 13.58 16.45
CA SER A 416 -19.66 13.96 17.85
C SER A 416 -18.36 14.39 18.54
N ALA A 417 -17.19 14.04 17.98
CA ALA A 417 -15.88 14.26 18.60
C ALA A 417 -15.04 15.35 17.89
N CYS A 418 -15.06 15.42 16.56
CA CYS A 418 -14.28 16.35 15.74
C CYS A 418 -15.17 17.26 14.89
N CYS A 419 -15.00 18.58 15.04
CA CYS A 419 -15.95 19.56 14.50
C CYS A 419 -15.84 19.72 12.97
N TYR A 420 -16.83 19.22 12.23
CA TYR A 420 -16.96 19.36 10.77
C TYR A 420 -16.73 20.79 10.25
N ASN A 421 -17.33 21.80 10.88
CA ASN A 421 -17.18 23.19 10.45
C ASN A 421 -15.73 23.69 10.53
N GLY A 422 -14.96 23.21 11.50
CA GLY A 422 -13.54 23.52 11.61
C GLY A 422 -12.70 22.79 10.56
N VAL A 423 -13.05 21.54 10.26
CA VAL A 423 -12.44 20.74 9.17
C VAL A 423 -12.68 21.40 7.81
N SER A 424 -13.90 21.84 7.52
CA SER A 424 -14.23 22.59 6.29
C SER A 424 -13.43 23.91 6.20
N ARG A 425 -13.29 24.64 7.31
CA ARG A 425 -12.44 25.85 7.38
C ARG A 425 -10.96 25.55 7.14
N PHE A 426 -10.43 24.43 7.62
CA PHE A 426 -9.08 23.97 7.32
C PHE A 426 -8.93 23.58 5.83
N PHE A 427 -9.83 22.76 5.30
CA PHE A 427 -9.84 22.35 3.90
C PHE A 427 -9.82 23.54 2.94
N ASN A 428 -10.65 24.56 3.20
CA ASN A 428 -10.69 25.77 2.38
C ASN A 428 -9.36 26.54 2.38
N ARG A 429 -8.62 26.56 3.51
CA ARG A 429 -7.29 27.18 3.62
C ARG A 429 -6.15 26.35 3.02
N LEU A 430 -6.32 25.04 2.84
CA LEU A 430 -5.27 24.15 2.35
C LEU A 430 -4.84 24.50 0.92
N HIS A 431 -3.54 24.71 0.69
CA HIS A 431 -3.00 25.18 -0.60
C HIS A 431 -2.54 24.03 -1.55
N SER A 432 -3.11 22.83 -1.40
CA SER A 432 -2.90 21.73 -2.36
C SER A 432 -3.74 21.91 -3.62
N GLU A 433 -3.14 21.62 -4.78
CA GLU A 433 -3.80 21.63 -6.09
C GLU A 433 -4.73 20.42 -6.27
N ASN A 434 -4.51 19.37 -5.47
CA ASN A 434 -5.18 18.09 -5.62
C ASN A 434 -5.78 17.63 -4.28
N LYS A 435 -6.73 18.43 -3.77
CA LYS A 435 -7.45 18.17 -2.52
C LYS A 435 -8.92 17.88 -2.78
N GLU A 436 -9.48 16.93 -2.04
CA GLU A 436 -10.91 16.62 -2.04
C GLU A 436 -11.44 16.53 -0.59
N MET A 437 -12.68 16.98 -0.38
CA MET A 437 -13.41 16.78 0.86
C MET A 437 -14.69 15.99 0.54
N PHE A 438 -14.81 14.79 1.09
CA PHE A 438 -15.97 13.93 0.96
C PHE A 438 -16.77 13.96 2.25
N THR A 439 -17.89 14.67 2.19
CA THR A 439 -18.80 14.85 3.32
C THR A 439 -19.80 13.71 3.39
N VAL A 440 -20.02 13.18 4.59
CA VAL A 440 -21.11 12.23 4.89
C VAL A 440 -22.07 12.81 5.92
N GLU A 441 -23.31 12.33 5.94
CA GLU A 441 -24.42 12.95 6.71
C GLU A 441 -25.19 11.92 7.56
N ASP A 442 -24.73 10.67 7.57
CA ASP A 442 -25.37 9.48 8.13
C ASP A 442 -24.39 8.64 8.98
N MET A 443 -23.33 9.27 9.47
CA MET A 443 -22.24 8.67 10.25
C MET A 443 -21.84 9.57 11.43
N ASP A 444 -21.12 9.04 12.41
CA ASP A 444 -20.60 9.76 13.58
C ASP A 444 -19.09 10.01 13.42
N HIS A 445 -18.24 9.22 14.07
CA HIS A 445 -16.80 9.48 14.20
C HIS A 445 -15.93 8.26 13.91
N MET A 446 -16.37 7.06 14.26
CA MET A 446 -15.63 5.80 14.09
C MET A 446 -15.88 5.21 12.69
N LEU A 447 -15.68 6.05 11.67
CA LEU A 447 -16.04 5.83 10.27
C LEU A 447 -15.72 4.42 9.70
N PRO A 448 -14.61 3.74 10.03
CA PRO A 448 -14.31 2.41 9.48
C PRO A 448 -15.20 1.27 9.98
N MET A 449 -15.88 1.42 11.13
CA MET A 449 -16.71 0.37 11.75
C MET A 449 -18.21 0.70 11.80
N GLU A 450 -18.61 1.87 11.32
CA GLU A 450 -20.00 2.32 11.25
C GLU A 450 -20.74 1.73 10.03
N PRO A 451 -22.09 1.68 10.04
CA PRO A 451 -22.86 1.12 8.92
C PRO A 451 -22.59 1.83 7.58
N GLY A 452 -22.26 1.07 6.53
CA GLY A 452 -21.98 1.62 5.19
C GLY A 452 -20.56 2.18 5.00
N ASN A 453 -19.64 1.92 5.94
CA ASN A 453 -18.23 2.31 5.88
C ASN A 453 -17.53 1.95 4.56
N GLU A 454 -17.99 0.90 3.86
CA GLU A 454 -17.37 0.39 2.63
C GLU A 454 -17.36 1.45 1.51
N ARG A 455 -18.35 2.35 1.49
CA ARG A 455 -18.41 3.46 0.52
C ARG A 455 -17.28 4.47 0.72
N LEU A 456 -16.80 4.63 1.97
CA LEU A 456 -15.70 5.53 2.30
C LEU A 456 -14.37 4.97 1.79
N LEU A 457 -14.18 3.65 1.93
CA LEU A 457 -13.00 2.98 1.40
C LEU A 457 -13.00 2.99 -0.13
N CYS A 458 -14.13 2.67 -0.79
CA CYS A 458 -14.27 2.84 -2.23
C CYS A 458 -13.95 4.28 -2.67
N LYS A 459 -14.42 5.30 -1.94
CA LYS A 459 -14.09 6.70 -2.22
C LYS A 459 -12.60 7.00 -2.05
N GLY A 460 -11.96 6.48 -1.00
CA GLY A 460 -10.50 6.57 -0.78
C GLY A 460 -9.68 5.90 -1.88
N LEU A 461 -10.24 4.88 -2.53
CA LEU A 461 -9.67 4.16 -3.67
C LEU A 461 -10.12 4.74 -5.04
N GLN A 462 -10.94 5.79 -5.04
CA GLN A 462 -11.55 6.43 -6.22
C GLN A 462 -12.41 5.49 -7.09
N GLU A 463 -13.02 4.48 -6.47
CA GLU A 463 -13.96 3.56 -7.10
C GLU A 463 -15.38 4.15 -7.12
N GLU A 464 -15.81 4.65 -8.29
CA GLU A 464 -17.24 4.85 -8.55
C GLU A 464 -17.89 3.48 -8.82
N LYS A 465 -18.72 2.99 -7.89
CA LYS A 465 -19.67 1.93 -8.23
C LYS A 465 -20.75 2.53 -9.16
N PRO A 466 -20.96 1.99 -10.37
CA PRO A 466 -22.08 2.44 -11.20
C PRO A 466 -23.40 2.14 -10.47
N LEU A 467 -24.37 3.05 -10.60
CA LEU A 467 -25.67 3.05 -9.89
C LEU A 467 -26.59 1.82 -10.12
N ASN A 468 -26.13 0.79 -10.84
CA ASN A 468 -26.90 -0.40 -11.22
C ASN A 468 -25.95 -1.63 -11.27
N TRP A 469 -25.51 -2.11 -10.11
CA TRP A 469 -24.61 -3.26 -10.02
C TRP A 469 -25.34 -4.55 -9.59
N ASP A 470 -25.16 -5.61 -10.37
CA ASP A 470 -25.58 -6.99 -10.10
C ASP A 470 -24.31 -7.82 -9.81
N GLU A 471 -24.35 -8.71 -8.82
CA GLU A 471 -23.17 -9.39 -8.23
C GLU A 471 -22.42 -10.34 -9.18
N ARG A 472 -22.87 -10.49 -10.44
CA ARG A 472 -22.51 -11.62 -11.31
C ARG A 472 -21.42 -11.34 -12.34
N ASP A 473 -21.26 -10.09 -12.78
CA ASP A 473 -20.34 -9.72 -13.87
C ASP A 473 -19.22 -8.79 -13.37
N GLY A 474 -18.09 -9.37 -13.00
CA GLY A 474 -16.95 -8.66 -12.41
C GLY A 474 -15.76 -8.48 -13.36
N GLU A 475 -15.69 -7.34 -14.05
CA GLU A 475 -14.44 -6.85 -14.66
C GLU A 475 -14.22 -5.37 -14.32
N TRP A 476 -13.01 -5.03 -13.85
CA TRP A 476 -12.70 -3.72 -13.25
C TRP A 476 -11.87 -2.85 -14.20
N GLU A 477 -12.44 -1.75 -14.72
CA GLU A 477 -11.63 -0.67 -15.31
C GLU A 477 -11.01 0.20 -14.20
N ARG A 478 -9.69 0.13 -14.05
CA ARG A 478 -8.95 0.86 -13.01
C ARG A 478 -8.58 2.28 -13.46
N LYS A 479 -8.91 3.29 -12.65
CA LYS A 479 -8.29 4.62 -12.69
C LYS A 479 -8.13 5.14 -11.26
N ILE A 480 -6.91 5.46 -10.86
CA ILE A 480 -6.61 6.18 -9.61
C ILE A 480 -5.74 7.38 -9.99
N PHE A 481 -6.09 8.55 -9.47
CA PHE A 481 -5.35 9.82 -9.56
C PHE A 481 -4.76 10.16 -10.93
N LEU A 482 -5.63 10.58 -11.86
CA LEU A 482 -5.21 11.52 -12.90
C LEU A 482 -5.26 12.95 -12.36
N PRO A 483 -4.24 13.81 -12.64
CA PRO A 483 -4.36 15.23 -12.36
C PRO A 483 -5.49 15.85 -13.20
N ILE A 484 -6.29 16.71 -12.57
CA ILE A 484 -7.36 17.46 -13.26
C ILE A 484 -6.70 18.50 -14.18
N GLY A 485 -6.36 18.06 -15.40
CA GLY A 485 -5.66 18.89 -16.39
C GLY A 485 -5.39 18.23 -17.74
N ALA A 486 -5.56 16.90 -17.88
CA ALA A 486 -5.25 16.18 -19.12
C ALA A 486 -6.48 15.89 -20.00
N SER A 487 -6.77 16.83 -20.90
CA SER A 487 -7.53 16.66 -22.16
C SER A 487 -8.98 16.13 -22.13
N PHE A 488 -9.93 17.07 -22.23
CA PHE A 488 -11.10 16.93 -23.11
C PHE A 488 -11.07 18.01 -24.21
N ARG A 489 -10.15 17.88 -25.18
CA ARG A 489 -10.33 18.49 -26.51
C ARG A 489 -10.72 17.39 -27.51
N GLY A 490 -12.00 17.37 -27.87
CA GLY A 490 -12.48 16.66 -29.06
C GLY A 490 -13.32 15.41 -28.81
N VAL A 491 -14.57 15.59 -28.37
CA VAL A 491 -15.68 14.73 -28.81
C VAL A 491 -16.80 15.64 -29.32
N HIS A 492 -17.36 15.30 -30.48
CA HIS A 492 -18.26 16.19 -31.22
C HIS A 492 -19.64 16.40 -30.58
N ARG A 493 -20.24 17.57 -30.84
CA ARG A 493 -21.68 17.78 -30.76
C ARG A 493 -22.38 16.78 -31.69
N ASN A 494 -23.07 15.79 -31.14
CA ASN A 494 -24.33 15.20 -31.65
C ASN A 494 -24.71 13.98 -30.80
N ASN A 495 -25.42 14.19 -29.69
CA ASN A 495 -26.19 13.11 -29.01
C ASN A 495 -27.27 13.59 -28.01
N LYS A 496 -27.40 14.90 -27.74
CA LYS A 496 -28.50 15.42 -26.89
C LYS A 496 -29.91 15.22 -27.49
N ALA A 497 -30.04 15.03 -28.81
CA ALA A 497 -31.34 14.84 -29.47
C ALA A 497 -31.91 13.41 -29.36
N LEU A 498 -31.04 12.40 -29.22
CA LEU A 498 -31.45 11.00 -29.08
C LEU A 498 -31.94 10.68 -27.66
N LEU A 499 -31.25 11.18 -26.64
CA LEU A 499 -31.62 10.95 -25.24
C LEU A 499 -32.98 11.58 -24.88
N VAL A 500 -33.29 12.75 -25.43
CA VAL A 500 -34.58 13.44 -25.22
C VAL A 500 -35.74 12.73 -25.92
N ARG A 501 -35.50 12.03 -27.04
CA ARG A 501 -36.54 11.20 -27.68
C ARG A 501 -36.84 9.93 -26.88
N ALA A 502 -35.83 9.25 -26.37
CA ALA A 502 -36.02 8.06 -25.53
C ALA A 502 -36.88 8.35 -24.29
N LEU A 503 -36.58 9.44 -23.56
CA LEU A 503 -37.32 9.85 -22.35
C LEU A 503 -38.78 10.29 -22.61
N LEU A 504 -39.12 10.65 -23.85
CA LEU A 504 -40.50 11.02 -24.24
C LEU A 504 -41.34 9.83 -24.73
N GLU A 505 -40.73 8.69 -25.07
CA GLU A 505 -41.45 7.48 -25.49
C GLU A 505 -41.81 6.55 -24.31
N GLU A 506 -41.11 6.64 -23.18
CA GLU A 506 -41.49 5.89 -21.96
C GLU A 506 -42.60 6.57 -21.15
N THR A 507 -42.69 7.90 -21.19
CA THR A 507 -43.71 8.66 -20.43
C THR A 507 -45.11 8.60 -21.04
N SER A 508 -45.28 8.14 -22.28
CA SER A 508 -46.61 7.94 -22.91
C SER A 508 -47.24 6.56 -22.64
N LYS A 509 -46.49 5.61 -22.06
CA LYS A 509 -46.95 4.23 -21.82
C LYS A 509 -47.57 3.98 -20.43
N VAL A 510 -47.68 5.02 -19.59
CA VAL A 510 -48.19 4.93 -18.20
C VAL A 510 -49.57 5.59 -18.04
N TRP A 511 -50.15 6.15 -19.12
CA TRP A 511 -51.44 6.85 -19.10
C TRP A 511 -52.43 6.31 -20.15
N ASP A 512 -52.68 5.01 -20.10
CA ASP A 512 -53.90 4.44 -20.66
C ASP A 512 -54.31 3.18 -19.88
N HIS A 513 -55.10 3.35 -18.81
CA HIS A 513 -55.99 2.37 -18.17
C HIS A 513 -56.67 2.98 -16.93
N SER A 514 -57.69 3.81 -17.14
CA SER A 514 -58.66 4.16 -16.11
C SER A 514 -60.09 4.15 -16.67
N GLY A 515 -60.83 3.08 -16.37
CA GLY A 515 -62.28 3.03 -16.52
C GLY A 515 -62.97 3.69 -15.31
N PRO A 516 -64.15 4.32 -15.48
CA PRO A 516 -64.63 5.32 -14.52
C PRO A 516 -65.45 4.73 -13.36
N VAL A 517 -65.38 5.39 -12.21
CA VAL A 517 -66.40 5.33 -11.15
C VAL A 517 -66.73 6.77 -10.72
N GLU A 518 -68.01 7.03 -10.49
CA GLU A 518 -68.61 8.37 -10.46
C GLU A 518 -68.31 9.20 -9.20
N ALA A 519 -68.47 10.51 -9.34
CA ALA A 519 -68.30 11.48 -8.26
C ALA A 519 -69.52 11.53 -7.32
N SER A 520 -69.26 11.74 -6.03
CA SER A 520 -70.24 12.21 -5.05
C SER A 520 -69.66 13.36 -4.25
N VAL A 521 -70.20 14.56 -4.45
CA VAL A 521 -69.74 15.81 -3.81
C VAL A 521 -70.50 16.04 -2.50
N LYS A 522 -69.74 16.21 -1.41
CA LYS A 522 -70.04 16.95 -0.15
C LYS A 522 -68.78 16.82 0.73
N GLY A 523 -68.20 17.85 1.35
CA GLY A 523 -68.61 19.24 1.52
C GLY A 523 -68.37 19.68 2.97
N SER A 524 -67.85 20.91 3.15
CA SER A 524 -67.63 21.66 4.41
C SER A 524 -66.33 21.45 5.21
N TYR A 525 -65.49 22.50 5.17
CA TYR A 525 -64.79 23.13 6.30
C TYR A 525 -64.88 22.46 7.69
N ARG A 526 -63.72 22.09 8.25
CA ARG A 526 -63.04 22.88 9.30
C ARG A 526 -61.58 22.51 9.44
#